data_AF-A0A8V0ZNV8-F1
#
_entry.id   AF-A0A8V0ZNV8-F1
#
_cell.length_a   1.000
_cell.length_b   1.000
_cell.length_c   1.000
_cell.angle_alpha   90.00
_cell.angle_beta   90.00
_cell.angle_gamma   90.00
#
_symmetry.space_group_name_H-M   'P 1'
#
loop_
_entity.id
_entity.type
_entity.pdbx_description
1 polymer ?
#
loop_
_entity_poly.entity_id
_entity_poly.type
_entity_poly.pdbx_seq_one_letter_code
_entity_poly.pdbx_strand_id
1 'polypeptide(L)'
;MATPFGMRGLLGPRQGLRIQDGLSGKAPQGMHRGVSSFRGAGTAAKMTSPPLGADDAIPLQSAAPAVTGTKPKMSTTRKILLILGFLSTLAAIALITVAVTQNQPLPKNIKYGIVLDAGSSHTNLYVYEWPAEKENDTGVVQQVEVCKVEGPGISGYSQTTEKAGPSLVQCLRQAEGVIPLKQHQETPVYLGATAGMRLLRLENKDAAEKVLSSVEKTLRSAPFNFQGARIISGQEEGAYGWITINYLLGNFKQSGWKKFLHSLKSVSETSGALDLGGASTQITFVPDEISSESPQNLLYFRLYGKDYRVYTHSFLCYGKDQALQQKLARDLQSTENSSLFDPCFHQGYQRTISVSNFFKNPCTSVEKKQFPFSQLHIEGEGNYEKCRRNIQNLFNKTDCPYSSCSFNGIYLPPLQGDFGAFSAFYFVMNFLNLTSDDPFTLDEVASAIKKFCARPWHEVKLQYHQIKEKYLSEYCFSGAYILSLLENGYEFTTENWKRIHFLGKIGSSDAGWTLGYMLNLTNMIPAEEPPAPPLSYGSYVGLMVLCSLVLVSVILLAWLLFHKPKCLQKGVV
;
A
#
# COMPACT_ATOMS: atom_id res chain seq x y z
N MET A 1 16.37 -38.33 13.67
CA MET A 1 16.46 -37.37 14.80
C MET A 1 16.96 -36.03 14.27
N ALA A 2 16.08 -35.03 14.17
CA ALA A 2 16.44 -33.63 13.96
C ALA A 2 15.25 -32.80 14.46
N THR A 3 15.48 -31.89 15.40
CA THR A 3 14.44 -31.06 16.03
C THR A 3 14.22 -29.76 15.24
N PRO A 4 12.96 -29.30 15.06
CA PRO A 4 12.69 -28.01 14.44
C PRO A 4 12.86 -26.86 15.45
N PHE A 5 13.52 -25.78 15.02
CA PHE A 5 13.61 -24.55 15.80
C PHE A 5 12.28 -23.78 15.74
N GLY A 6 11.58 -23.71 16.87
CA GLY A 6 10.36 -22.90 17.01
C GLY A 6 10.65 -21.41 17.17
N MET A 7 9.73 -20.58 16.70
CA MET A 7 9.77 -19.13 16.91
C MET A 7 9.75 -18.79 18.41
N ARG A 8 10.69 -17.96 18.88
CA ARG A 8 10.56 -17.26 20.17
C ARG A 8 9.99 -15.86 19.91
N GLY A 9 8.78 -15.62 20.41
CA GLY A 9 8.16 -14.30 20.40
C GLY A 9 8.85 -13.34 21.38
N LEU A 10 8.92 -12.05 21.00
CA LEU A 10 9.35 -10.97 21.88
C LEU A 10 8.18 -10.53 22.77
N LEU A 11 8.07 -11.13 23.96
CA LEU A 11 7.21 -10.64 25.03
C LEU A 11 8.02 -9.66 25.91
N GLY A 12 7.72 -8.37 25.81
CA GLY A 12 8.21 -7.36 26.76
C GLY A 12 7.42 -7.42 28.09
N PRO A 13 8.07 -7.36 29.26
CA PRO A 13 7.37 -7.37 30.55
C PRO A 13 6.74 -6.01 30.89
N ARG A 14 5.69 -6.06 31.70
CA ARG A 14 4.79 -4.95 32.07
C ARG A 14 5.44 -3.94 33.04
N GLN A 15 4.83 -2.76 33.08
CA GLN A 15 5.04 -1.74 34.13
C GLN A 15 4.75 -2.28 35.54
N GLY A 16 5.46 -1.72 36.54
CA GLY A 16 5.15 -1.85 37.96
C GLY A 16 5.54 -0.59 38.73
N LEU A 17 4.56 0.07 39.36
CA LEU A 17 4.73 1.28 40.17
C LEU A 17 4.97 0.92 41.65
N ARG A 18 5.99 1.49 42.29
CA ARG A 18 5.96 1.82 43.73
C ARG A 18 7.02 2.87 44.14
N ILE A 19 6.85 3.39 45.36
CA ILE A 19 7.26 4.72 45.84
C ILE A 19 8.28 4.61 47.00
N GLN A 20 9.20 5.59 47.12
CA GLN A 20 10.06 5.93 48.28
C GLN A 20 11.12 4.88 48.71
N ASP A 21 12.27 5.21 49.31
CA ASP A 21 12.76 6.46 49.95
C ASP A 21 14.31 6.55 49.90
N GLY A 22 14.90 7.69 50.31
CA GLY A 22 16.16 7.64 51.11
C GLY A 22 17.51 8.13 50.52
N LEU A 23 17.71 9.45 50.52
CA LEU A 23 18.91 10.21 51.00
C LEU A 23 20.38 9.75 50.77
N SER A 24 21.18 10.76 50.38
CA SER A 24 22.63 11.00 50.59
C SER A 24 23.45 10.98 49.28
N GLY A 25 24.27 11.98 48.93
CA GLY A 25 24.68 13.19 49.66
C GLY A 25 26.20 13.37 49.61
N LYS A 26 26.72 14.18 48.67
CA LYS A 26 28.00 14.93 48.73
C LYS A 26 28.31 15.66 47.41
N ALA A 27 28.53 16.98 47.49
CA ALA A 27 29.46 17.70 46.61
C ALA A 27 30.84 17.78 47.32
N PRO A 28 31.94 18.13 46.63
CA PRO A 28 32.26 19.57 46.49
C PRO A 28 33.00 19.98 45.19
N GLN A 29 33.11 21.30 45.01
CA GLN A 29 34.21 22.15 44.46
C GLN A 29 35.41 21.46 43.73
N GLY A 30 36.04 22.01 42.68
CA GLY A 30 35.83 23.26 41.93
C GLY A 30 37.10 23.72 41.17
N MET A 31 36.95 24.66 40.21
CA MET A 31 37.95 25.64 39.71
C MET A 31 39.22 25.17 38.91
N HIS A 32 39.32 25.57 37.62
CA HIS A 32 40.39 26.44 37.01
C HIS A 32 40.83 26.16 35.54
N ARG A 33 40.66 27.22 34.70
CA ARG A 33 41.58 27.83 33.69
C ARG A 33 42.20 27.05 32.49
N GLY A 34 42.29 27.78 31.35
CA GLY A 34 43.20 27.55 30.20
C GLY A 34 42.42 27.18 28.91
N VAL A 35 42.12 28.06 27.94
CA VAL A 35 42.90 29.03 27.14
C VAL A 35 43.90 28.40 26.17
N SER A 36 43.51 28.39 24.89
CA SER A 36 44.36 28.42 23.69
C SER A 36 43.58 29.17 22.59
N SER A 37 44.19 29.47 21.43
CA SER A 37 43.63 30.44 20.46
C SER A 37 44.24 30.31 19.05
N PHE A 38 43.75 31.14 18.11
CA PHE A 38 44.29 31.48 16.78
C PHE A 38 44.09 30.46 15.65
N ARG A 39 43.95 30.81 14.35
CA ARG A 39 43.96 32.05 13.50
C ARG A 39 42.96 31.80 12.33
N GLY A 40 42.53 32.71 11.45
CA GLY A 40 42.78 34.15 11.24
C GLY A 40 42.58 34.56 9.77
N ALA A 41 42.24 35.86 9.57
CA ALA A 41 42.20 36.70 8.35
C ALA A 41 40.89 36.77 7.51
N GLY A 42 40.45 37.92 6.97
CA GLY A 42 40.88 39.32 7.16
C GLY A 42 40.55 40.26 5.96
N THR A 43 39.99 41.46 6.22
CA THR A 43 40.13 42.81 5.56
C THR A 43 38.86 43.66 5.86
N ALA A 44 38.91 44.80 6.57
CA ALA A 44 39.36 46.19 6.21
C ALA A 44 38.40 46.89 5.20
N ALA A 45 37.94 48.15 5.35
CA ALA A 45 38.53 49.38 5.93
C ALA A 45 37.41 50.34 6.48
N LYS A 46 37.57 51.07 7.61
CA LYS A 46 38.26 52.38 7.89
C LYS A 46 37.33 53.62 7.71
N MET A 47 36.77 54.21 8.80
CA MET A 47 37.23 55.43 9.56
C MET A 47 36.57 56.72 9.00
N THR A 48 36.11 57.73 9.75
CA THR A 48 36.78 58.56 10.78
C THR A 48 35.81 59.30 11.75
N SER A 49 36.30 59.62 12.95
CA SER A 49 35.86 60.71 13.87
C SER A 49 36.98 61.82 13.88
N PRO A 50 37.08 62.90 14.70
CA PRO A 50 36.58 63.15 16.09
C PRO A 50 36.08 64.63 16.34
N PRO A 51 36.40 65.39 17.45
CA PRO A 51 35.57 65.49 18.67
C PRO A 51 35.38 66.95 19.26
N LEU A 52 34.70 67.07 20.44
CA LEU A 52 34.82 68.09 21.55
C LEU A 52 34.79 69.61 21.20
N GLY A 53 34.18 70.57 21.92
CA GLY A 53 33.44 70.63 23.20
C GLY A 53 33.94 71.78 24.11
N ALA A 54 33.15 72.85 24.38
CA ALA A 54 33.34 73.85 25.47
C ALA A 54 32.20 74.92 25.61
N ASP A 55 31.79 75.18 26.86
CA ASP A 55 31.51 76.45 27.60
C ASP A 55 30.51 77.56 27.16
N ASP A 56 29.37 77.60 27.87
CA ASP A 56 28.70 78.68 28.67
C ASP A 56 28.58 80.21 28.33
N ALA A 57 27.39 80.73 28.72
CA ALA A 57 27.06 82.07 29.28
C ALA A 57 26.69 83.32 28.41
N ILE A 58 25.39 83.43 28.07
CA ILE A 58 24.40 84.54 28.28
C ILE A 58 24.90 86.02 28.35
N PRO A 59 24.29 86.96 27.57
CA PRO A 59 23.45 88.02 28.18
C PRO A 59 22.06 88.28 27.55
N LEU A 60 21.25 89.03 28.30
CA LEU A 60 19.79 89.28 28.23
C LEU A 60 19.20 90.11 27.05
N GLN A 61 17.97 89.73 26.66
CA GLN A 61 16.75 90.52 26.39
C GLN A 61 16.75 91.82 25.54
N SER A 62 15.91 91.82 24.50
CA SER A 62 14.76 92.75 24.39
C SER A 62 13.60 92.09 23.62
N ALA A 63 12.36 92.58 23.75
CA ALA A 63 11.15 91.83 23.38
C ALA A 63 10.28 92.49 22.30
N ALA A 64 9.70 91.66 21.43
CA ALA A 64 8.59 91.97 20.52
C ALA A 64 7.71 90.71 20.32
N PRO A 65 6.42 90.83 19.97
CA PRO A 65 5.40 89.90 20.47
C PRO A 65 5.22 88.60 19.65
N ALA A 66 5.16 87.47 20.36
CA ALA A 66 4.77 86.18 19.79
C ALA A 66 3.24 85.97 19.91
N VAL A 67 2.55 85.82 18.78
CA VAL A 67 1.14 85.42 18.73
C VAL A 67 1.00 83.97 19.18
N THR A 68 0.41 83.75 20.35
CA THR A 68 0.25 82.42 20.95
C THR A 68 -0.96 81.67 20.37
N GLY A 69 -0.74 80.97 19.27
CA GLY A 69 -1.68 79.98 18.76
C GLY A 69 -1.92 78.85 19.79
N THR A 70 -3.10 78.83 20.41
CA THR A 70 -3.46 77.81 21.41
C THR A 70 -3.70 76.46 20.74
N LYS A 71 -2.82 75.48 20.99
CA LYS A 71 -3.06 74.08 20.61
C LYS A 71 -4.35 73.58 21.29
N PRO A 72 -5.34 73.05 20.57
CA PRO A 72 -6.60 72.62 21.17
C PRO A 72 -6.38 71.42 22.09
N LYS A 73 -6.62 71.59 23.40
CA LYS A 73 -6.67 70.46 24.35
C LYS A 73 -7.82 69.54 23.96
N MET A 74 -7.51 68.31 23.51
CA MET A 74 -8.52 67.27 23.34
C MET A 74 -9.26 67.02 24.66
N SER A 75 -10.58 67.18 24.64
CA SER A 75 -11.48 66.82 25.74
C SER A 75 -11.21 65.38 26.22
N THR A 76 -11.24 65.18 27.54
CA THR A 76 -11.03 63.89 28.21
C THR A 76 -11.93 62.79 27.61
N THR A 77 -13.17 63.12 27.28
CA THR A 77 -14.13 62.20 26.64
C THR A 77 -13.63 61.68 25.29
N ARG A 78 -12.96 62.51 24.48
CA ARG A 78 -12.41 62.11 23.17
C ARG A 78 -11.23 61.15 23.32
N LYS A 79 -10.44 61.28 24.39
CA LYS A 79 -9.37 60.31 24.72
C LYS A 79 -9.95 58.96 25.15
N ILE A 80 -10.97 58.97 26.01
CA ILE A 80 -11.66 57.75 26.47
C ILE A 80 -12.30 57.00 25.29
N LEU A 81 -12.98 57.71 24.38
CA LEU A 81 -13.57 57.11 23.18
C LEU A 81 -12.54 56.47 22.24
N LEU A 82 -11.35 57.06 22.08
CA LEU A 82 -10.27 56.44 21.30
C LEU A 82 -9.74 55.16 21.96
N ILE A 83 -9.60 55.14 23.29
CA ILE A 83 -9.17 53.96 24.04
C ILE A 83 -10.23 52.85 23.96
N LEU A 84 -11.51 53.18 24.14
CA LEU A 84 -12.63 52.23 23.99
C LEU A 84 -12.72 51.68 22.57
N GLY A 85 -12.56 52.53 21.54
CA GLY A 85 -12.51 52.09 20.14
C GLY A 85 -11.36 51.12 19.88
N PHE A 86 -10.15 51.43 20.36
CA PHE A 86 -8.98 50.56 20.24
C PHE A 86 -9.17 49.21 20.96
N LEU A 87 -9.70 49.22 22.18
CA LEU A 87 -10.05 48.01 22.93
C LEU A 87 -11.12 47.17 22.22
N SER A 88 -12.15 47.81 21.65
CA SER A 88 -13.17 47.12 20.85
C SER A 88 -12.57 46.47 19.61
N THR A 89 -11.67 47.16 18.89
CA THR A 89 -10.99 46.58 17.72
C THR A 89 -10.08 45.41 18.09
N LEU A 90 -9.33 45.51 19.21
CA LEU A 90 -8.50 44.41 19.71
C LEU A 90 -9.33 43.20 20.12
N ALA A 91 -10.43 43.41 20.86
CA ALA A 91 -11.31 42.33 21.29
C ALA A 91 -12.01 41.65 20.10
N ALA A 92 -12.44 42.41 19.08
CA ALA A 92 -13.00 41.86 17.86
C ALA A 92 -11.97 41.08 17.03
N ILE A 93 -10.74 41.62 16.86
CA ILE A 93 -9.64 40.92 16.17
C ILE A 93 -9.28 39.63 16.92
N ALA A 94 -9.17 39.67 18.24
CA ALA A 94 -8.87 38.48 19.05
C ALA A 94 -9.98 37.41 18.93
N LEU A 95 -11.25 37.82 19.00
CA LEU A 95 -12.41 36.92 18.87
C LEU A 95 -12.45 36.28 17.48
N ILE A 96 -12.29 37.06 16.41
CA ILE A 96 -12.21 36.54 15.03
C ILE A 96 -10.98 35.63 14.87
N THR A 97 -9.81 36.03 15.37
CA THR A 97 -8.57 35.23 15.24
C THR A 97 -8.73 33.88 15.94
N VAL A 98 -9.20 33.86 17.19
CA VAL A 98 -9.45 32.62 17.96
C VAL A 98 -10.53 31.76 17.30
N ALA A 99 -11.63 32.37 16.84
CA ALA A 99 -12.68 31.63 16.15
C ALA A 99 -12.22 31.03 14.81
N VAL A 100 -11.36 31.74 14.06
CA VAL A 100 -10.79 31.23 12.81
C VAL A 100 -9.75 30.15 13.07
N THR A 101 -8.75 30.38 13.93
CA THR A 101 -7.67 29.41 14.18
C THR A 101 -8.13 28.13 14.86
N GLN A 102 -9.13 28.20 15.74
CA GLN A 102 -9.69 27.01 16.38
C GLN A 102 -10.53 26.16 15.43
N ASN A 103 -11.21 26.77 14.46
CA ASN A 103 -12.11 26.09 13.51
C ASN A 103 -11.48 25.85 12.13
N GLN A 104 -10.18 26.10 11.94
CA GLN A 104 -9.51 25.66 10.72
C GLN A 104 -9.50 24.12 10.66
N PRO A 105 -9.67 23.52 9.46
CA PRO A 105 -9.44 22.09 9.30
C PRO A 105 -8.02 21.75 9.73
N LEU A 106 -7.90 20.84 10.69
CA LEU A 106 -6.61 20.36 11.16
C LEU A 106 -5.87 19.70 9.98
N PRO A 107 -4.57 19.97 9.79
CA PRO A 107 -3.80 19.35 8.72
C PRO A 107 -3.78 17.83 8.93
N LYS A 108 -4.28 17.08 7.96
CA LYS A 108 -4.23 15.61 7.98
C LYS A 108 -2.77 15.17 7.99
N ASN A 109 -2.39 14.39 8.99
CA ASN A 109 -1.07 13.80 9.09
C ASN A 109 -1.03 12.54 8.22
N ILE A 110 -0.67 12.68 6.94
CA ILE A 110 -0.64 11.57 5.99
C ILE A 110 0.72 10.87 6.07
N LYS A 111 0.72 9.55 6.21
CA LYS A 111 1.89 8.69 6.04
C LYS A 111 1.83 7.99 4.68
N TYR A 112 3.01 7.63 4.17
CA TYR A 112 3.17 6.92 2.90
C TYR A 112 3.91 5.61 3.11
N GLY A 113 3.80 4.69 2.16
CA GLY A 113 4.55 3.44 2.12
C GLY A 113 4.67 2.89 0.70
N ILE A 114 5.81 2.28 0.39
CA ILE A 114 6.11 1.75 -0.94
C ILE A 114 6.26 0.23 -0.88
N VAL A 115 5.56 -0.47 -1.77
CA VAL A 115 5.72 -1.93 -1.95
C VAL A 115 6.01 -2.23 -3.41
N LEU A 116 7.13 -2.92 -3.66
CA LEU A 116 7.44 -3.49 -4.95
C LEU A 116 7.01 -4.96 -4.99
N ASP A 117 6.08 -5.28 -5.90
CA ASP A 117 5.70 -6.65 -6.25
C ASP A 117 6.60 -7.16 -7.36
N ALA A 118 7.56 -8.02 -7.00
CA ALA A 118 8.45 -8.67 -7.94
C ALA A 118 7.88 -10.03 -8.36
N GLY A 119 6.88 -9.95 -9.23
CA GLY A 119 6.23 -11.07 -9.90
C GLY A 119 7.16 -11.89 -10.79
N SER A 120 6.71 -13.07 -11.23
CA SER A 120 7.46 -13.91 -12.20
C SER A 120 7.62 -13.26 -13.57
N SER A 121 6.62 -12.47 -13.97
CA SER A 121 6.46 -12.03 -15.36
C SER A 121 6.68 -10.53 -15.54
N HIS A 122 6.63 -9.74 -14.47
CA HIS A 122 6.89 -8.30 -14.41
C HIS A 122 7.10 -7.87 -12.94
N THR A 123 7.58 -6.64 -12.72
CA THR A 123 7.64 -6.01 -11.39
C THR A 123 6.76 -4.75 -11.39
N ASN A 124 5.96 -4.52 -10.35
CA ASN A 124 5.21 -3.27 -10.15
C ASN A 124 5.64 -2.60 -8.84
N LEU A 125 5.80 -1.28 -8.83
CA LEU A 125 5.93 -0.47 -7.63
C LEU A 125 4.57 0.18 -7.34
N TYR A 126 4.10 0.05 -6.10
CA TYR A 126 2.90 0.72 -5.60
C TYR A 126 3.30 1.73 -4.52
N VAL A 127 2.71 2.93 -4.58
CA VAL A 127 2.74 3.90 -3.48
C VAL A 127 1.37 3.91 -2.82
N TYR A 128 1.38 3.81 -1.50
CA TYR A 128 0.21 3.84 -0.64
C TYR A 128 0.28 5.04 0.31
N GLU A 129 -0.87 5.59 0.67
CA GLU A 129 -1.01 6.61 1.72
C GLU A 129 -2.08 6.19 2.76
N TRP A 130 -1.96 6.68 4.00
CA TRP A 130 -3.00 6.56 5.03
C TRP A 130 -2.91 7.72 6.05
N PRO A 131 -4.02 8.09 6.72
CA PRO A 131 -3.97 8.96 7.89
C PRO A 131 -3.17 8.31 9.03
N ALA A 132 -2.32 9.06 9.72
CA ALA A 132 -1.53 8.57 10.85
C ALA A 132 -2.42 8.15 12.04
N GLU A 133 -3.62 8.71 12.11
CA GLU A 133 -4.72 8.29 12.97
C GLU A 133 -5.34 7.00 12.43
N LYS A 134 -5.33 5.91 13.23
CA LYS A 134 -5.73 4.57 12.78
C LYS A 134 -7.09 4.14 13.29
N GLU A 135 -7.75 3.27 12.53
CA GLU A 135 -9.00 2.61 12.95
C GLU A 135 -8.65 1.26 13.63
N ASN A 136 -8.76 1.19 14.97
CA ASN A 136 -8.44 -0.02 15.76
C ASN A 136 -7.06 -0.62 15.42
N ASP A 137 -6.01 0.20 15.55
CA ASP A 137 -4.60 -0.07 15.23
C ASP A 137 -4.27 -0.31 13.73
N THR A 138 -5.27 -0.50 12.87
CA THR A 138 -5.08 -0.70 11.41
C THR A 138 -5.31 0.60 10.64
N GLY A 139 -4.43 0.91 9.68
CA GLY A 139 -4.56 2.09 8.82
C GLY A 139 -5.72 1.98 7.82
N VAL A 140 -6.27 3.12 7.40
CA VAL A 140 -7.18 3.21 6.24
C VAL A 140 -6.33 3.57 5.02
N VAL A 141 -5.78 2.54 4.38
CA VAL A 141 -4.78 2.66 3.31
C VAL A 141 -5.44 2.86 1.94
N GLN A 142 -4.91 3.78 1.14
CA GLN A 142 -5.32 4.06 -0.23
C GLN A 142 -4.11 3.95 -1.18
N GLN A 143 -4.31 3.36 -2.37
CA GLN A 143 -3.32 3.38 -3.45
C GLN A 143 -3.33 4.75 -4.12
N VAL A 144 -2.15 5.38 -4.25
CA VAL A 144 -2.00 6.71 -4.88
C VAL A 144 -1.18 6.70 -6.17
N GLU A 145 -0.29 5.71 -6.34
CA GLU A 145 0.49 5.55 -7.57
C GLU A 145 0.80 4.09 -7.87
N VAL A 146 0.90 3.74 -9.16
CA VAL A 146 1.40 2.45 -9.63
C VAL A 146 2.33 2.63 -10.83
N CYS A 147 3.58 2.19 -10.69
CA CYS A 147 4.56 2.17 -11.77
C CYS A 147 4.93 0.74 -12.13
N LYS A 148 4.69 0.36 -13.39
CA LYS A 148 5.12 -0.92 -13.95
C LYS A 148 6.55 -0.81 -14.44
N VAL A 149 7.44 -1.60 -13.87
CA VAL A 149 8.85 -1.65 -14.27
C VAL A 149 8.99 -2.22 -15.69
N GLU A 150 9.85 -1.59 -16.50
CA GLU A 150 10.15 -2.06 -17.83
C GLU A 150 11.04 -3.31 -17.80
N GLY A 151 10.65 -4.35 -18.55
CA GLY A 151 11.40 -5.60 -18.65
C GLY A 151 10.66 -6.81 -18.04
N PRO A 152 11.38 -7.90 -17.73
CA PRO A 152 10.83 -9.07 -17.05
C PRO A 152 10.71 -8.83 -15.53
N GLY A 153 10.08 -9.77 -14.81
CA GLY A 153 10.22 -9.86 -13.36
C GLY A 153 11.67 -10.12 -12.94
N ILE A 154 12.06 -9.80 -11.69
CA ILE A 154 13.48 -9.76 -11.28
C ILE A 154 14.22 -11.10 -11.45
N SER A 155 13.52 -12.24 -11.42
CA SER A 155 14.12 -13.56 -11.69
C SER A 155 14.61 -13.73 -13.13
N GLY A 156 14.10 -12.92 -14.08
CA GLY A 156 14.57 -12.88 -15.47
C GLY A 156 15.99 -12.34 -15.64
N TYR A 157 16.56 -11.70 -14.61
CA TYR A 157 17.94 -11.22 -14.58
C TYR A 157 18.93 -12.28 -14.05
N SER A 158 18.56 -13.56 -13.97
CA SER A 158 19.41 -14.64 -13.42
C SER A 158 20.80 -14.74 -14.08
N GLN A 159 20.93 -14.36 -15.35
CA GLN A 159 22.19 -14.33 -16.11
C GLN A 159 22.89 -12.95 -16.11
N THR A 160 22.23 -11.89 -15.63
CA THR A 160 22.74 -10.50 -15.57
C THR A 160 22.28 -9.84 -14.26
N THR A 161 22.62 -10.50 -13.14
CA THR A 161 22.08 -10.21 -11.80
C THR A 161 22.31 -8.77 -11.36
N GLU A 162 23.39 -8.15 -11.82
CA GLU A 162 23.76 -6.76 -11.59
C GLU A 162 22.75 -5.75 -12.16
N LYS A 163 21.91 -6.14 -13.13
CA LYS A 163 20.88 -5.28 -13.74
C LYS A 163 19.53 -5.32 -13.03
N ALA A 164 19.32 -6.28 -12.12
CA ALA A 164 18.04 -6.44 -11.43
C ALA A 164 17.64 -5.20 -10.61
N GLY A 165 18.53 -4.69 -9.74
CA GLY A 165 18.30 -3.45 -8.99
C GLY A 165 18.14 -2.22 -9.88
N PRO A 166 19.08 -1.94 -10.81
CA PRO A 166 18.99 -0.81 -11.74
C PRO A 166 17.68 -0.72 -12.55
N SER A 167 17.01 -1.84 -12.84
CA SER A 167 15.69 -1.83 -13.50
C SER A 167 14.63 -1.03 -12.73
N LEU A 168 14.74 -0.96 -11.40
CA LEU A 168 13.75 -0.35 -10.52
C LEU A 168 13.83 1.20 -10.47
N VAL A 169 14.94 1.78 -10.94
CA VAL A 169 15.27 3.21 -10.74
C VAL A 169 14.23 4.17 -11.33
N GLN A 170 13.64 3.82 -12.48
CA GLN A 170 12.59 4.62 -13.12
C GLN A 170 11.36 4.78 -12.21
N CYS A 171 10.86 3.66 -11.66
CA CYS A 171 9.71 3.67 -10.77
C CYS A 171 10.01 4.30 -9.39
N LEU A 172 11.24 4.14 -8.88
CA LEU A 172 11.65 4.81 -7.63
C LEU A 172 11.61 6.33 -7.78
N ARG A 173 12.11 6.88 -8.90
CA ARG A 173 12.02 8.31 -9.22
C ARG A 173 10.58 8.80 -9.38
N GLN A 174 9.68 7.96 -9.91
CA GLN A 174 8.26 8.31 -9.97
C GLN A 174 7.65 8.41 -8.56
N ALA A 175 7.98 7.49 -7.66
CA ALA A 175 7.57 7.58 -6.25
C ALA A 175 8.15 8.82 -5.54
N GLU A 176 9.41 9.20 -5.82
CA GLU A 176 10.02 10.44 -5.29
C GLU A 176 9.27 11.71 -5.71
N GLY A 177 8.65 11.70 -6.90
CA GLY A 177 7.82 12.81 -7.41
C GLY A 177 6.42 12.87 -6.81
N VAL A 178 5.90 11.77 -6.27
CA VAL A 178 4.57 11.68 -5.63
C VAL A 178 4.64 11.99 -4.13
N ILE A 179 5.65 11.47 -3.43
CA ILE A 179 5.76 11.59 -1.97
C ILE A 179 6.41 12.94 -1.61
N PRO A 180 5.89 13.70 -0.62
CA PRO A 180 6.51 14.95 -0.19
C PRO A 180 7.95 14.77 0.30
N LEU A 181 8.87 15.64 -0.14
CA LEU A 181 10.32 15.58 0.17
C LEU A 181 10.64 15.41 1.66
N LYS A 182 9.87 16.04 2.55
CA LYS A 182 10.05 15.94 4.01
C LYS A 182 9.78 14.53 4.56
N GLN A 183 9.07 13.70 3.81
CA GLN A 183 8.57 12.40 4.24
C GLN A 183 9.31 11.23 3.56
N HIS A 184 10.21 11.50 2.61
CA HIS A 184 11.01 10.47 1.94
C HIS A 184 11.72 9.57 2.97
N GLN A 185 12.45 10.16 3.93
CA GLN A 185 13.23 9.41 4.92
C GLN A 185 12.40 8.64 5.96
N GLU A 186 11.11 8.96 6.18
CA GLU A 186 10.23 8.15 7.03
C GLU A 186 9.49 7.06 6.24
N THR A 187 9.23 7.29 4.94
CA THR A 187 8.44 6.40 4.08
C THR A 187 9.14 5.06 3.89
N PRO A 188 8.58 3.95 4.39
CA PRO A 188 9.20 2.65 4.27
C PRO A 188 9.07 2.09 2.85
N VAL A 189 10.14 1.48 2.34
CA VAL A 189 10.16 0.77 1.06
C VAL A 189 10.49 -0.72 1.26
N TYR A 190 9.65 -1.57 0.68
CA TYR A 190 9.76 -3.03 0.70
C TYR A 190 9.76 -3.60 -0.71
N LEU A 191 10.45 -4.72 -0.92
CA LEU A 191 10.24 -5.58 -2.08
C LEU A 191 9.87 -7.00 -1.63
N GLY A 192 8.73 -7.49 -2.11
CA GLY A 192 8.33 -8.88 -2.01
C GLY A 192 8.44 -9.56 -3.36
N ALA A 193 9.23 -10.61 -3.46
CA ALA A 193 9.35 -11.42 -4.66
C ALA A 193 8.58 -12.73 -4.51
N THR A 194 7.83 -13.09 -5.54
CA THR A 194 6.85 -14.19 -5.50
C THR A 194 7.41 -15.47 -6.15
N ALA A 195 6.56 -16.30 -6.75
CA ALA A 195 6.91 -17.59 -7.32
C ALA A 195 8.09 -17.57 -8.32
N GLY A 196 8.31 -16.49 -9.07
CA GLY A 196 9.44 -16.38 -10.00
C GLY A 196 10.80 -16.51 -9.29
N MET A 197 10.96 -15.86 -8.14
CA MET A 197 12.16 -15.98 -7.32
C MET A 197 12.16 -17.25 -6.46
N ARG A 198 10.98 -17.80 -6.09
CA ARG A 198 10.89 -19.15 -5.50
C ARG A 198 11.49 -20.19 -6.45
N LEU A 199 11.16 -20.13 -7.75
CA LEU A 199 11.72 -21.01 -8.78
C LEU A 199 13.22 -20.75 -9.02
N LEU A 200 13.64 -19.50 -9.20
CA LEU A 200 15.07 -19.20 -9.39
C LEU A 200 15.92 -19.70 -8.22
N ARG A 201 15.44 -19.61 -6.97
CA ARG A 201 16.15 -20.14 -5.80
C ARG A 201 16.26 -21.67 -5.79
N LEU A 202 15.33 -22.39 -6.42
CA LEU A 202 15.39 -23.85 -6.60
C LEU A 202 16.34 -24.23 -7.75
N GLU A 203 16.37 -23.45 -8.83
CA GLU A 203 17.26 -23.68 -9.98
C GLU A 203 18.71 -23.31 -9.69
N ASN A 204 18.93 -22.12 -9.11
CA ASN A 204 20.25 -21.55 -8.82
C ASN A 204 20.16 -20.55 -7.65
N LYS A 205 20.45 -21.06 -6.44
CA LYS A 205 20.42 -20.28 -5.19
C LYS A 205 21.32 -19.04 -5.25
N ASP A 206 22.56 -19.18 -5.73
CA ASP A 206 23.53 -18.08 -5.82
C ASP A 206 23.04 -16.96 -6.74
N ALA A 207 22.38 -17.29 -7.86
CA ALA A 207 21.79 -16.32 -8.77
C ALA A 207 20.62 -15.58 -8.10
N ALA A 208 19.76 -16.29 -7.35
CA ALA A 208 18.67 -15.67 -6.59
C ALA A 208 19.20 -14.68 -5.52
N GLU A 209 20.26 -15.05 -4.79
CA GLU A 209 20.89 -14.19 -3.79
C GLU A 209 21.57 -12.96 -4.42
N LYS A 210 22.24 -13.11 -5.57
CA LYS A 210 22.83 -11.98 -6.31
C LYS A 210 21.77 -11.02 -6.87
N VAL A 211 20.64 -11.54 -7.37
CA VAL A 211 19.49 -10.72 -7.81
C VAL A 211 18.93 -9.91 -6.64
N LEU A 212 18.70 -10.52 -5.48
CA LEU A 212 18.23 -9.81 -4.28
C LEU A 212 19.25 -8.77 -3.79
N SER A 213 20.55 -9.11 -3.77
CA SER A 213 21.62 -8.19 -3.38
C SER A 213 21.70 -6.95 -4.28
N SER A 214 21.52 -7.12 -5.59
CA SER A 214 21.41 -6.02 -6.56
C SER A 214 20.20 -5.12 -6.27
N VAL A 215 19.04 -5.72 -6.01
CA VAL A 215 17.81 -5.02 -5.60
C VAL A 215 18.00 -4.25 -4.29
N GLU A 216 18.53 -4.89 -3.24
CA GLU A 216 18.79 -4.24 -1.94
C GLU A 216 19.71 -3.03 -2.10
N LYS A 217 20.79 -3.16 -2.88
CA LYS A 217 21.72 -2.06 -3.14
C LYS A 217 21.03 -0.86 -3.77
N THR A 218 20.14 -1.08 -4.73
CA THR A 218 19.37 0.02 -5.34
C THR A 218 18.36 0.61 -4.36
N LEU A 219 17.59 -0.21 -3.65
CA LEU A 219 16.57 0.29 -2.71
C LEU A 219 17.18 1.07 -1.53
N ARG A 220 18.36 0.66 -1.03
CA ARG A 220 19.13 1.40 -0.01
C ARG A 220 19.75 2.70 -0.52
N SER A 221 19.80 2.91 -1.84
CA SER A 221 20.32 4.14 -2.46
C SER A 221 19.24 5.18 -2.82
N ALA A 222 17.97 4.76 -2.80
CA ALA A 222 16.82 5.67 -2.90
C ALA A 222 16.64 6.46 -1.58
N PRO A 223 15.99 7.63 -1.60
CA PRO A 223 15.82 8.48 -0.40
C PRO A 223 14.79 7.94 0.61
N PHE A 224 14.38 6.68 0.48
CA PHE A 224 13.34 6.03 1.28
C PHE A 224 13.91 5.15 2.39
N ASN A 225 13.11 4.90 3.43
CA ASN A 225 13.47 4.02 4.53
C ASN A 225 13.44 2.55 4.09
N PHE A 226 14.58 1.99 3.67
CA PHE A 226 14.64 0.60 3.23
C PHE A 226 14.41 -0.39 4.38
N GLN A 227 13.35 -1.20 4.25
CA GLN A 227 12.93 -2.15 5.29
C GLN A 227 13.17 -3.62 4.93
N GLY A 228 13.39 -3.95 3.64
CA GLY A 228 13.76 -5.30 3.23
C GLY A 228 13.37 -5.66 1.78
N ALA A 229 14.17 -6.54 1.17
CA ALA A 229 13.84 -7.20 -0.09
C ALA A 229 13.91 -8.71 0.13
N ARG A 230 12.79 -9.42 -0.01
CA ARG A 230 12.73 -10.86 0.31
C ARG A 230 11.84 -11.64 -0.64
N ILE A 231 12.08 -12.95 -0.71
CA ILE A 231 11.15 -13.89 -1.34
C ILE A 231 10.06 -14.19 -0.32
N ILE A 232 8.81 -13.80 -0.60
CA ILE A 232 7.68 -14.10 0.29
C ILE A 232 7.26 -15.56 0.13
N SER A 233 6.70 -16.14 1.19
CA SER A 233 6.08 -17.46 1.11
C SER A 233 4.80 -17.38 0.29
N GLY A 234 4.40 -18.49 -0.34
CA GLY A 234 3.16 -18.53 -1.11
C GLY A 234 1.90 -18.34 -0.25
N GLN A 235 1.98 -18.69 1.03
CA GLN A 235 0.90 -18.51 2.00
C GLN A 235 0.73 -17.05 2.42
N GLU A 236 1.84 -16.32 2.61
CA GLU A 236 1.83 -14.86 2.75
C GLU A 236 1.22 -14.19 1.52
N GLU A 237 1.66 -14.57 0.32
CA GLU A 237 1.15 -14.03 -0.95
C GLU A 237 -0.38 -14.19 -1.06
N GLY A 238 -0.89 -15.41 -0.80
CA GLY A 238 -2.34 -15.69 -0.80
C GLY A 238 -3.11 -14.97 0.32
N ALA A 239 -2.55 -14.91 1.53
CA ALA A 239 -3.18 -14.28 2.69
C ALA A 239 -3.25 -12.76 2.55
N TYR A 240 -2.17 -12.10 2.11
CA TYR A 240 -2.20 -10.67 1.86
C TYR A 240 -3.13 -10.32 0.68
N GLY A 241 -3.24 -11.17 -0.34
CA GLY A 241 -4.27 -11.03 -1.38
C GLY A 241 -5.70 -11.07 -0.82
N TRP A 242 -5.98 -11.99 0.11
CA TRP A 242 -7.26 -12.06 0.83
C TRP A 242 -7.54 -10.83 1.70
N ILE A 243 -6.52 -10.29 2.38
CA ILE A 243 -6.65 -9.02 3.12
C ILE A 243 -6.99 -7.87 2.17
N THR A 244 -6.31 -7.76 1.02
CA THR A 244 -6.59 -6.72 0.01
C THR A 244 -8.04 -6.72 -0.43
N ILE A 245 -8.57 -7.84 -0.92
CA ILE A 245 -9.93 -7.86 -1.48
C ILE A 245 -10.98 -7.58 -0.40
N ASN A 246 -10.83 -8.11 0.81
CA ASN A 246 -11.80 -7.90 1.89
C ASN A 246 -11.73 -6.48 2.46
N TYR A 247 -10.56 -5.85 2.44
CA TYR A 247 -10.42 -4.43 2.75
C TYR A 247 -11.12 -3.56 1.69
N LEU A 248 -10.87 -3.80 0.39
CA LEU A 248 -11.43 -3.00 -0.70
C LEU A 248 -12.95 -3.19 -0.87
N LEU A 249 -13.48 -4.38 -0.58
CA LEU A 249 -14.93 -4.64 -0.50
C LEU A 249 -15.58 -4.04 0.77
N GLY A 250 -14.76 -3.68 1.77
CA GLY A 250 -15.21 -3.09 3.04
C GLY A 250 -15.64 -4.12 4.10
N ASN A 251 -15.40 -5.41 3.88
CA ASN A 251 -15.85 -6.53 4.72
C ASN A 251 -15.28 -6.46 6.15
N PHE A 252 -14.13 -5.83 6.35
CA PHE A 252 -13.53 -5.66 7.69
C PHE A 252 -14.16 -4.54 8.53
N LYS A 253 -14.92 -3.60 7.94
CA LYS A 253 -15.44 -2.43 8.68
C LYS A 253 -16.68 -2.80 9.49
N GLN A 254 -16.64 -2.54 10.79
CA GLN A 254 -17.67 -3.02 11.73
C GLN A 254 -18.99 -2.24 11.72
N SER A 255 -19.06 -1.05 11.09
CA SER A 255 -20.19 -0.12 11.22
C SER A 255 -20.68 0.49 9.90
N GLY A 256 -22.01 0.64 9.79
CA GLY A 256 -22.69 1.34 8.68
C GLY A 256 -23.80 0.53 8.00
N TRP A 257 -24.74 1.22 7.34
CA TRP A 257 -25.87 0.61 6.60
C TRP A 257 -25.43 -0.39 5.51
N LYS A 258 -24.19 -0.25 4.98
CA LYS A 258 -23.62 -1.21 4.03
C LYS A 258 -23.43 -2.62 4.63
N LYS A 259 -23.06 -2.72 5.91
CA LYS A 259 -22.94 -4.01 6.61
C LYS A 259 -24.30 -4.70 6.77
N PHE A 260 -25.36 -3.93 7.03
CA PHE A 260 -26.73 -4.44 7.08
C PHE A 260 -27.17 -4.99 5.71
N LEU A 261 -26.91 -4.28 4.61
CA LEU A 261 -27.22 -4.79 3.27
C LEU A 261 -26.40 -6.02 2.86
N HIS A 262 -25.11 -6.08 3.22
CA HIS A 262 -24.23 -7.21 2.90
C HIS A 262 -24.60 -8.46 3.69
N SER A 263 -24.87 -8.32 4.99
CA SER A 263 -25.31 -9.40 5.89
C SER A 263 -26.68 -10.00 5.53
N LEU A 264 -27.46 -9.34 4.66
CA LEU A 264 -28.71 -9.86 4.11
C LEU A 264 -28.52 -10.62 2.78
N LYS A 265 -27.29 -10.69 2.24
CA LYS A 265 -26.99 -11.32 0.94
C LYS A 265 -25.86 -12.35 0.97
N SER A 266 -24.80 -12.17 1.75
CA SER A 266 -23.68 -13.12 1.81
C SER A 266 -23.83 -14.14 2.92
N VAL A 267 -23.41 -15.38 2.67
CA VAL A 267 -23.39 -16.47 3.68
C VAL A 267 -22.16 -16.35 4.60
N SER A 268 -21.04 -15.80 4.08
CA SER A 268 -19.81 -15.54 4.82
C SER A 268 -19.62 -14.04 5.10
N GLU A 269 -18.96 -13.72 6.22
CA GLU A 269 -18.57 -12.35 6.58
C GLU A 269 -17.39 -11.82 5.74
N THR A 270 -16.62 -12.71 5.11
CA THR A 270 -15.48 -12.36 4.25
C THR A 270 -15.44 -13.19 2.97
N SER A 271 -15.12 -12.57 1.85
CA SER A 271 -14.92 -13.25 0.58
C SER A 271 -13.61 -14.05 0.57
N GLY A 272 -13.61 -15.22 -0.08
CA GLY A 272 -12.38 -15.93 -0.44
C GLY A 272 -11.61 -15.21 -1.55
N ALA A 273 -10.33 -15.54 -1.70
CA ALA A 273 -9.41 -14.97 -2.67
C ALA A 273 -8.81 -16.06 -3.55
N LEU A 274 -8.81 -15.83 -4.86
CA LEU A 274 -8.18 -16.67 -5.87
C LEU A 274 -7.19 -15.81 -6.65
N ASP A 275 -5.90 -16.13 -6.56
CA ASP A 275 -4.83 -15.43 -7.29
C ASP A 275 -4.20 -16.37 -8.31
N LEU A 276 -3.94 -15.89 -9.52
CA LEU A 276 -3.24 -16.64 -10.56
C LEU A 276 -2.11 -15.79 -11.15
N GLY A 277 -0.89 -16.17 -10.83
CA GLY A 277 0.32 -15.63 -11.43
C GLY A 277 0.84 -16.46 -12.60
N GLY A 278 2.01 -16.09 -13.11
CA GLY A 278 2.72 -16.89 -14.11
C GLY A 278 3.30 -18.19 -13.54
N ALA A 279 3.72 -18.19 -12.26
CA ALA A 279 4.46 -19.31 -11.65
C ALA A 279 3.82 -19.98 -10.41
N SER A 280 2.78 -19.40 -9.82
CA SER A 280 1.91 -20.10 -8.85
C SER A 280 0.46 -19.63 -8.99
N THR A 281 -0.43 -20.38 -8.35
CA THR A 281 -1.82 -19.99 -8.06
C THR A 281 -2.09 -20.16 -6.57
N GLN A 282 -3.00 -19.37 -6.02
CA GLN A 282 -3.34 -19.34 -4.61
C GLN A 282 -4.85 -19.40 -4.41
N ILE A 283 -5.25 -20.09 -3.35
CA ILE A 283 -6.63 -20.11 -2.83
C ILE A 283 -6.56 -19.82 -1.33
N THR A 284 -7.38 -18.86 -0.89
CA THR A 284 -7.35 -18.36 0.49
C THR A 284 -8.74 -17.98 0.95
N PHE A 285 -9.23 -18.51 2.07
CA PHE A 285 -10.54 -18.15 2.63
C PHE A 285 -10.64 -18.49 4.11
N VAL A 286 -11.69 -18.01 4.78
CA VAL A 286 -12.04 -18.43 6.15
C VAL A 286 -13.01 -19.60 6.04
N PRO A 287 -12.65 -20.83 6.45
CA PRO A 287 -13.58 -21.95 6.49
C PRO A 287 -14.50 -21.85 7.72
N ASP A 288 -15.74 -22.36 7.61
CA ASP A 288 -16.69 -22.42 8.73
C ASP A 288 -16.14 -23.30 9.87
N GLU A 289 -15.69 -24.51 9.51
CA GLU A 289 -15.07 -25.45 10.44
C GLU A 289 -13.56 -25.47 10.28
N ILE A 290 -12.85 -25.24 11.39
CA ILE A 290 -11.40 -25.22 11.41
C ILE A 290 -10.89 -26.58 11.86
N SER A 291 -10.77 -27.46 10.87
CA SER A 291 -10.20 -28.81 11.03
C SER A 291 -8.72 -28.75 11.44
N SER A 292 -8.28 -29.72 12.24
CA SER A 292 -6.86 -29.94 12.54
C SER A 292 -6.10 -30.74 11.47
N GLU A 293 -6.69 -30.93 10.28
CA GLU A 293 -6.10 -31.75 9.20
C GLU A 293 -4.89 -31.08 8.55
N SER A 294 -4.90 -29.75 8.42
CA SER A 294 -3.81 -29.00 7.79
C SER A 294 -3.45 -27.71 8.55
N PRO A 295 -2.97 -27.81 9.81
CA PRO A 295 -2.61 -26.64 10.62
C PRO A 295 -1.52 -25.79 9.96
N GLN A 296 -0.64 -26.40 9.14
CA GLN A 296 0.36 -25.70 8.34
C GLN A 296 -0.22 -24.75 7.30
N ASN A 297 -1.47 -24.95 6.87
CA ASN A 297 -2.18 -24.09 5.91
C ASN A 297 -3.09 -23.05 6.58
N LEU A 298 -3.09 -22.96 7.93
CA LEU A 298 -3.87 -21.97 8.67
C LEU A 298 -2.99 -20.81 9.16
N LEU A 299 -3.30 -19.60 8.71
CA LEU A 299 -2.69 -18.37 9.20
C LEU A 299 -3.64 -17.57 10.10
N TYR A 300 -3.06 -16.80 11.01
CA TYR A 300 -3.76 -16.00 12.01
C TYR A 300 -3.45 -14.52 11.80
N PHE A 301 -4.49 -13.69 11.68
CA PHE A 301 -4.36 -12.25 11.50
C PHE A 301 -5.28 -11.50 12.45
N ARG A 302 -4.84 -10.34 12.94
CA ARG A 302 -5.68 -9.40 13.68
C ARG A 302 -5.82 -8.12 12.85
N LEU A 303 -7.04 -7.77 12.45
CA LEU A 303 -7.34 -6.64 11.57
C LEU A 303 -8.53 -5.86 12.15
N TYR A 304 -8.38 -4.54 12.28
CA TYR A 304 -9.40 -3.64 12.86
C TYR A 304 -9.94 -4.13 14.22
N GLY A 305 -9.07 -4.74 15.03
CA GLY A 305 -9.40 -5.29 16.36
C GLY A 305 -10.02 -6.70 16.37
N LYS A 306 -10.26 -7.35 15.22
CA LYS A 306 -10.83 -8.70 15.12
C LYS A 306 -9.79 -9.72 14.64
N ASP A 307 -9.83 -10.91 15.23
CA ASP A 307 -8.98 -12.04 14.85
C ASP A 307 -9.63 -12.90 13.75
N TYR A 308 -8.84 -13.30 12.77
CA TYR A 308 -9.22 -14.13 11.63
C TYR A 308 -8.31 -15.36 11.55
N ARG A 309 -8.91 -16.52 11.28
CA ARG A 309 -8.22 -17.79 11.03
C ARG A 309 -8.47 -18.17 9.57
N VAL A 310 -7.44 -18.07 8.75
CA VAL A 310 -7.54 -18.09 7.29
C VAL A 310 -6.81 -19.32 6.76
N TYR A 311 -7.52 -20.18 6.03
CA TYR A 311 -6.90 -21.23 5.23
C TYR A 311 -6.24 -20.58 4.01
N THR A 312 -4.99 -20.93 3.71
CA THR A 312 -4.25 -20.47 2.53
C THR A 312 -3.34 -21.56 2.00
N HIS A 313 -3.34 -21.75 0.68
CA HIS A 313 -2.38 -22.60 -0.01
C HIS A 313 -1.89 -21.97 -1.32
N SER A 314 -0.65 -22.28 -1.70
CA SER A 314 0.00 -21.79 -2.92
C SER A 314 0.62 -22.92 -3.71
N PHE A 315 0.03 -23.22 -4.86
CA PHE A 315 0.47 -24.27 -5.76
C PHE A 315 1.57 -23.72 -6.67
N LEU A 316 2.83 -23.85 -6.22
CA LEU A 316 4.01 -23.53 -7.04
C LEU A 316 4.03 -24.43 -8.30
N CYS A 317 4.44 -23.87 -9.44
CA CYS A 317 4.34 -24.46 -10.79
C CYS A 317 2.93 -24.54 -11.40
N TYR A 318 1.87 -24.20 -10.65
CA TYR A 318 0.48 -24.11 -11.15
C TYR A 318 0.05 -22.66 -11.45
N GLY A 319 1.01 -21.75 -11.62
CA GLY A 319 0.76 -20.51 -12.36
C GLY A 319 0.67 -20.78 -13.85
N LYS A 320 -0.09 -19.97 -14.61
CA LYS A 320 -0.46 -20.31 -15.99
C LYS A 320 0.75 -20.58 -16.92
N ASP A 321 1.83 -19.81 -16.77
CA ASP A 321 3.01 -19.93 -17.64
C ASP A 321 3.71 -21.27 -17.38
N GLN A 322 3.79 -21.68 -16.11
CA GLN A 322 4.41 -22.92 -15.67
C GLN A 322 3.54 -24.15 -15.88
N ALA A 323 2.21 -24.02 -15.74
CA ALA A 323 1.26 -25.08 -16.10
C ALA A 323 1.31 -25.41 -17.60
N LEU A 324 1.49 -24.40 -18.47
CA LEU A 324 1.75 -24.62 -19.89
C LEU A 324 3.05 -25.40 -20.11
N GLN A 325 4.13 -25.07 -19.39
CA GLN A 325 5.38 -25.85 -19.49
C GLN A 325 5.18 -27.29 -18.99
N GLN A 326 4.46 -27.51 -17.88
CA GLN A 326 4.15 -28.85 -17.37
C GLN A 326 3.33 -29.67 -18.39
N LYS A 327 2.29 -29.09 -19.00
CA LYS A 327 1.48 -29.77 -20.03
C LYS A 327 2.33 -30.17 -21.23
N LEU A 328 3.14 -29.23 -21.74
CA LEU A 328 4.06 -29.49 -22.85
C LEU A 328 5.07 -30.59 -22.51
N ALA A 329 5.59 -30.63 -21.28
CA ALA A 329 6.54 -31.66 -20.86
C ALA A 329 5.91 -33.06 -20.83
N ARG A 330 4.65 -33.17 -20.39
CA ARG A 330 3.90 -34.43 -20.36
C ARG A 330 3.47 -34.88 -21.75
N ASP A 331 2.95 -33.98 -22.59
CA ASP A 331 2.58 -34.30 -23.97
C ASP A 331 3.80 -34.78 -24.79
N LEU A 332 4.97 -34.19 -24.54
CA LEU A 332 6.25 -34.61 -25.09
C LEU A 332 6.68 -36.03 -24.66
N GLN A 333 6.17 -36.58 -23.55
CA GLN A 333 6.49 -37.97 -23.15
C GLN A 333 6.02 -38.99 -24.19
N SER A 334 4.90 -38.73 -24.84
CA SER A 334 4.31 -39.60 -25.87
C SER A 334 4.86 -39.38 -27.28
N THR A 335 5.84 -38.47 -27.44
CA THR A 335 6.31 -38.00 -28.75
C THR A 335 7.73 -38.49 -29.05
N GLU A 336 7.92 -39.17 -30.19
CA GLU A 336 9.23 -39.62 -30.68
C GLU A 336 9.88 -38.65 -31.68
N ASN A 337 9.07 -37.79 -32.30
CA ASN A 337 9.48 -36.83 -33.33
C ASN A 337 9.85 -35.46 -32.75
N SER A 338 10.61 -34.66 -33.49
CA SER A 338 10.92 -33.26 -33.13
C SER A 338 9.74 -32.28 -33.32
N SER A 339 8.51 -32.77 -33.47
CA SER A 339 7.29 -31.99 -33.73
C SER A 339 6.14 -32.44 -32.83
N LEU A 340 5.47 -31.48 -32.19
CA LEU A 340 4.31 -31.67 -31.31
C LEU A 340 3.13 -30.85 -31.83
N PHE A 341 2.04 -31.53 -32.18
CA PHE A 341 0.75 -30.90 -32.46
C PHE A 341 0.01 -30.67 -31.13
N ASP A 342 -0.17 -29.40 -30.78
CA ASP A 342 -0.69 -28.98 -29.49
C ASP A 342 -2.11 -28.40 -29.60
N PRO A 343 -3.10 -28.98 -28.91
CA PRO A 343 -4.49 -28.55 -28.99
C PRO A 343 -4.78 -27.18 -28.35
N CYS A 344 -3.88 -26.69 -27.50
CA CYS A 344 -4.07 -25.47 -26.72
C CYS A 344 -3.58 -24.18 -27.42
N PHE A 345 -3.02 -24.31 -28.63
CA PHE A 345 -2.67 -23.18 -29.49
C PHE A 345 -3.55 -23.13 -30.74
N HIS A 346 -3.77 -21.93 -31.26
CA HIS A 346 -4.56 -21.68 -32.47
C HIS A 346 -3.99 -22.38 -33.71
N GLN A 347 -4.86 -22.81 -34.63
CA GLN A 347 -4.42 -23.44 -35.87
C GLN A 347 -3.49 -22.52 -36.68
N GLY A 348 -2.32 -23.02 -37.07
CA GLY A 348 -1.28 -22.25 -37.75
C GLY A 348 -0.44 -21.35 -36.82
N TYR A 349 -0.57 -21.48 -35.50
CA TYR A 349 0.47 -21.03 -34.57
C TYR A 349 1.65 -21.99 -34.64
N GLN A 350 2.87 -21.45 -34.69
CA GLN A 350 4.10 -22.23 -34.66
C GLN A 350 5.11 -21.62 -33.68
N ARG A 351 5.82 -22.48 -32.94
CA ARG A 351 6.90 -22.07 -32.02
C ARG A 351 7.93 -23.16 -31.88
N THR A 352 9.21 -22.80 -31.91
CA THR A 352 10.31 -23.73 -31.60
C THR A 352 10.86 -23.47 -30.20
N ILE A 353 11.14 -24.53 -29.44
CA ILE A 353 11.78 -24.46 -28.12
C ILE A 353 13.03 -25.34 -28.06
N SER A 354 14.02 -24.93 -27.27
CA SER A 354 15.20 -25.74 -26.97
C SER A 354 14.90 -26.72 -25.84
N VAL A 355 15.03 -28.02 -26.11
CA VAL A 355 14.74 -29.10 -25.14
C VAL A 355 15.63 -28.98 -23.91
N SER A 356 16.93 -28.71 -24.10
CA SER A 356 17.90 -28.60 -23.01
C SER A 356 17.65 -27.41 -22.08
N ASN A 357 17.14 -26.29 -22.60
CA ASN A 357 16.74 -25.14 -21.79
C ASN A 357 15.36 -25.32 -21.15
N PHE A 358 14.41 -25.92 -21.86
CA PHE A 358 13.07 -26.22 -21.35
C PHE A 358 13.16 -27.07 -20.06
N PHE A 359 13.96 -28.14 -20.07
CA PHE A 359 14.14 -29.02 -18.90
C PHE A 359 15.12 -28.52 -17.82
N LYS A 360 15.61 -27.26 -17.88
CA LYS A 360 16.28 -26.62 -16.72
C LYS A 360 15.29 -26.10 -15.68
N ASN A 361 14.09 -25.74 -16.14
CA ASN A 361 13.03 -25.21 -15.31
C ASN A 361 12.63 -26.26 -14.23
N PRO A 362 12.65 -25.90 -12.92
CA PRO A 362 12.26 -26.80 -11.84
C PRO A 362 10.85 -27.41 -11.98
N CYS A 363 9.94 -26.74 -12.70
CA CYS A 363 8.58 -27.23 -12.92
C CYS A 363 8.47 -28.35 -13.96
N THR A 364 9.47 -28.53 -14.83
CA THR A 364 9.48 -29.56 -15.89
C THR A 364 10.59 -30.59 -15.73
N SER A 365 11.59 -30.32 -14.87
CA SER A 365 12.76 -31.18 -14.69
C SER A 365 12.42 -32.61 -14.26
N VAL A 366 11.28 -32.83 -13.59
CA VAL A 366 10.77 -34.15 -13.20
C VAL A 366 10.36 -35.03 -14.39
N GLU A 367 9.99 -34.41 -15.52
CA GLU A 367 9.61 -35.09 -16.77
C GLU A 367 10.82 -35.31 -17.70
N LYS A 368 12.04 -34.98 -17.26
CA LYS A 368 13.23 -35.00 -18.12
C LYS A 368 13.69 -36.42 -18.44
N LYS A 369 13.58 -36.82 -19.71
CA LYS A 369 14.25 -37.99 -20.29
C LYS A 369 15.25 -37.61 -21.38
N GLN A 370 15.91 -38.61 -21.96
CA GLN A 370 16.72 -38.44 -23.16
C GLN A 370 15.80 -38.34 -24.39
N PHE A 371 15.93 -37.26 -25.16
CA PHE A 371 15.19 -37.04 -26.41
C PHE A 371 16.16 -37.13 -27.60
N PRO A 372 15.73 -37.68 -28.75
CA PRO A 372 16.58 -37.80 -29.94
C PRO A 372 16.79 -36.48 -30.70
N PHE A 373 16.24 -35.36 -30.20
CA PHE A 373 16.29 -34.03 -30.81
C PHE A 373 16.63 -32.95 -29.76
N SER A 374 17.32 -31.89 -30.21
CA SER A 374 17.72 -30.74 -29.38
C SER A 374 16.70 -29.60 -29.38
N GLN A 375 15.82 -29.56 -30.37
CA GLN A 375 14.75 -28.59 -30.54
C GLN A 375 13.42 -29.32 -30.76
N LEU A 376 12.35 -28.77 -30.18
CA LEU A 376 10.98 -29.19 -30.40
C LEU A 376 10.25 -28.09 -31.17
N HIS A 377 9.63 -28.44 -32.29
CA HIS A 377 8.68 -27.60 -33.01
C HIS A 377 7.27 -27.87 -32.48
N ILE A 378 6.52 -26.83 -32.15
CA ILE A 378 5.15 -26.89 -31.65
C ILE A 378 4.25 -26.23 -32.70
N GLU A 379 3.21 -26.93 -33.14
CA GLU A 379 2.19 -26.43 -34.06
C GLU A 379 0.81 -26.53 -33.41
N GLY A 380 -0.02 -25.49 -33.53
CA GLY A 380 -1.35 -25.46 -32.91
C GLY A 380 -2.43 -26.20 -33.69
N GLU A 381 -3.29 -26.96 -32.99
CA GLU A 381 -4.47 -27.63 -33.58
C GLU A 381 -5.80 -26.88 -33.35
N GLY A 382 -5.88 -25.96 -32.38
CA GLY A 382 -7.11 -25.21 -32.04
C GLY A 382 -8.23 -26.03 -31.38
N ASN A 383 -7.92 -27.18 -30.76
CA ASN A 383 -8.91 -28.13 -30.25
C ASN A 383 -9.13 -28.01 -28.73
N TYR A 384 -10.12 -27.22 -28.32
CA TYR A 384 -10.47 -27.00 -26.90
C TYR A 384 -10.70 -28.29 -26.09
N GLU A 385 -11.42 -29.30 -26.62
CA GLU A 385 -11.74 -30.52 -25.85
C GLU A 385 -10.52 -31.41 -25.62
N LYS A 386 -9.60 -31.47 -26.59
CA LYS A 386 -8.30 -32.14 -26.43
C LYS A 386 -7.40 -31.33 -25.49
N CYS A 387 -7.42 -29.99 -25.59
CA CYS A 387 -6.68 -29.11 -24.68
C CYS A 387 -7.10 -29.26 -23.22
N ARG A 388 -8.41 -29.21 -22.94
CA ARG A 388 -8.97 -29.36 -21.59
C ARG A 388 -8.60 -30.71 -20.96
N ARG A 389 -8.69 -31.81 -21.72
CA ARG A 389 -8.25 -33.14 -21.25
C ARG A 389 -6.74 -33.20 -20.94
N ASN A 390 -5.89 -32.67 -21.82
CA ASN A 390 -4.44 -32.62 -21.56
C ASN A 390 -4.10 -31.77 -20.32
N ILE A 391 -4.84 -30.68 -20.08
CA ILE A 391 -4.72 -29.85 -18.89
C ILE A 391 -5.21 -30.58 -17.63
N GLN A 392 -6.35 -31.27 -17.69
CA GLN A 392 -6.92 -31.99 -16.54
C GLN A 392 -5.95 -33.03 -15.97
N ASN A 393 -5.15 -33.67 -16.82
CA ASN A 393 -4.09 -34.60 -16.40
C ASN A 393 -3.07 -33.96 -15.44
N LEU A 394 -2.89 -32.63 -15.43
CA LEU A 394 -1.98 -31.93 -14.51
C LEU A 394 -2.36 -32.13 -13.03
N PHE A 395 -3.65 -32.30 -12.73
CA PHE A 395 -4.18 -32.37 -11.37
C PHE A 395 -4.31 -33.84 -10.93
N ASN A 396 -3.35 -34.35 -10.16
CA ASN A 396 -3.47 -35.71 -9.61
C ASN A 396 -4.52 -35.74 -8.49
N LYS A 397 -5.61 -36.49 -8.67
CA LYS A 397 -6.66 -36.71 -7.66
C LYS A 397 -6.69 -38.12 -7.07
N THR A 398 -5.72 -38.96 -7.42
CA THR A 398 -5.74 -40.40 -7.05
C THR A 398 -5.61 -40.61 -5.55
N ASP A 399 -4.75 -39.81 -4.90
CA ASP A 399 -4.44 -39.91 -3.48
C ASP A 399 -4.92 -38.65 -2.74
N CYS A 400 -5.79 -38.84 -1.73
CA CYS A 400 -6.16 -37.80 -0.77
C CYS A 400 -6.06 -38.37 0.66
N PRO A 401 -5.08 -37.93 1.48
CA PRO A 401 -4.91 -38.40 2.86
C PRO A 401 -5.77 -37.62 3.88
N TYR A 402 -6.76 -36.86 3.40
CA TYR A 402 -7.58 -35.91 4.15
C TYR A 402 -9.07 -36.13 3.85
N SER A 403 -9.97 -35.44 4.56
CA SER A 403 -11.42 -35.49 4.31
C SER A 403 -11.81 -34.98 2.92
N SER A 404 -11.13 -33.94 2.44
CA SER A 404 -11.23 -33.44 1.05
C SER A 404 -9.90 -32.83 0.58
N CYS A 405 -9.59 -32.99 -0.70
CA CYS A 405 -8.39 -32.43 -1.32
C CYS A 405 -8.75 -31.64 -2.58
N SER A 406 -7.88 -30.69 -2.94
CA SER A 406 -7.89 -30.07 -4.27
C SER A 406 -7.27 -31.01 -5.31
N PHE A 407 -5.94 -31.10 -5.28
CA PHE A 407 -5.12 -31.97 -6.12
C PHE A 407 -3.74 -32.17 -5.48
N ASN A 408 -3.02 -33.19 -5.95
CA ASN A 408 -1.72 -33.64 -5.43
C ASN A 408 -1.74 -33.94 -3.91
N GLY A 409 -2.85 -34.47 -3.40
CA GLY A 409 -3.02 -34.80 -1.98
C GLY A 409 -3.03 -33.58 -1.04
N ILE A 410 -3.25 -32.37 -1.55
CA ILE A 410 -3.34 -31.16 -0.73
C ILE A 410 -4.75 -30.98 -0.17
N TYR A 411 -4.88 -30.89 1.16
CA TYR A 411 -6.13 -30.60 1.85
C TYR A 411 -6.77 -29.30 1.34
N LEU A 412 -8.06 -29.36 1.03
CA LEU A 412 -8.91 -28.20 0.71
C LEU A 412 -10.18 -28.31 1.57
N PRO A 413 -10.44 -27.35 2.50
CA PRO A 413 -11.71 -27.31 3.23
C PRO A 413 -12.89 -27.11 2.27
N PRO A 414 -14.13 -27.47 2.67
CA PRO A 414 -15.33 -27.14 1.91
C PRO A 414 -15.40 -25.65 1.56
N LEU A 415 -15.67 -25.34 0.28
CA LEU A 415 -15.76 -23.97 -0.21
C LEU A 415 -16.94 -23.22 0.40
N GLN A 416 -16.67 -22.05 0.98
CA GLN A 416 -17.67 -21.24 1.66
C GLN A 416 -17.62 -19.76 1.26
N GLY A 417 -18.79 -19.15 1.13
CA GLY A 417 -18.96 -17.77 0.70
C GLY A 417 -18.59 -17.50 -0.76
N ASP A 418 -18.51 -16.21 -1.08
CA ASP A 418 -18.15 -15.70 -2.41
C ASP A 418 -16.63 -15.51 -2.55
N PHE A 419 -16.10 -15.61 -3.77
CA PHE A 419 -14.66 -15.59 -4.04
C PHE A 419 -14.29 -14.50 -5.06
N GLY A 420 -13.34 -13.63 -4.69
CA GLY A 420 -12.72 -12.68 -5.60
C GLY A 420 -11.53 -13.31 -6.34
N ALA A 421 -11.63 -13.46 -7.66
CA ALA A 421 -10.60 -14.01 -8.53
C ALA A 421 -9.88 -12.90 -9.33
N PHE A 422 -8.60 -12.68 -9.06
CA PHE A 422 -7.83 -11.54 -9.59
C PHE A 422 -6.55 -11.97 -10.33
N SER A 423 -5.67 -11.01 -10.62
CA SER A 423 -4.48 -11.22 -11.46
C SER A 423 -4.84 -11.86 -12.81
N ALA A 424 -4.19 -12.95 -13.22
CA ALA A 424 -4.45 -13.55 -14.52
C ALA A 424 -5.83 -14.21 -14.64
N PHE A 425 -6.53 -14.53 -13.53
CA PHE A 425 -7.94 -14.92 -13.60
C PHE A 425 -8.76 -13.81 -14.26
N TYR A 426 -8.66 -12.59 -13.73
CA TYR A 426 -9.34 -11.43 -14.29
C TYR A 426 -8.85 -11.09 -15.70
N PHE A 427 -7.54 -10.95 -15.95
CA PHE A 427 -7.06 -10.49 -17.26
C PHE A 427 -7.39 -11.44 -18.43
N VAL A 428 -7.45 -12.75 -18.19
CA VAL A 428 -7.85 -13.73 -19.21
C VAL A 428 -9.36 -13.72 -19.41
N MET A 429 -10.16 -13.71 -18.34
CA MET A 429 -11.63 -13.66 -18.46
C MET A 429 -12.10 -12.34 -19.08
N ASN A 430 -11.49 -11.21 -18.72
CA ASN A 430 -11.80 -9.90 -19.30
C ASN A 430 -11.46 -9.85 -20.80
N PHE A 431 -10.35 -10.45 -21.23
CA PHE A 431 -10.02 -10.59 -22.66
C PHE A 431 -11.08 -11.40 -23.42
N LEU A 432 -11.65 -12.44 -22.79
CA LEU A 432 -12.73 -13.25 -23.33
C LEU A 432 -14.14 -12.62 -23.15
N ASN A 433 -14.22 -11.42 -22.56
CA ASN A 433 -15.46 -10.70 -22.22
C ASN A 433 -16.38 -11.47 -21.25
N LEU A 434 -15.79 -12.08 -20.21
CA LEU A 434 -16.43 -12.94 -19.20
C LEU A 434 -16.41 -12.34 -17.78
N THR A 435 -16.36 -11.02 -17.66
CA THR A 435 -16.22 -10.28 -16.38
C THR A 435 -17.33 -9.24 -16.18
N SER A 436 -18.57 -9.65 -16.46
CA SER A 436 -19.79 -8.85 -16.23
C SER A 436 -20.22 -8.93 -14.76
N ASP A 437 -21.04 -7.97 -14.32
CA ASP A 437 -21.59 -7.93 -12.95
C ASP A 437 -22.44 -9.17 -12.62
N ASP A 438 -23.21 -9.66 -13.59
CA ASP A 438 -23.94 -10.93 -13.50
C ASP A 438 -23.01 -12.12 -13.85
N PRO A 439 -22.83 -13.12 -12.94
CA PRO A 439 -21.94 -14.25 -13.21
C PRO A 439 -22.43 -15.18 -14.32
N PHE A 440 -21.61 -15.31 -15.38
CA PHE A 440 -21.76 -16.32 -16.42
C PHE A 440 -21.76 -17.74 -15.84
N THR A 441 -22.54 -18.63 -16.44
CA THR A 441 -22.51 -20.07 -16.13
C THR A 441 -21.21 -20.72 -16.61
N LEU A 442 -20.89 -21.89 -16.04
CA LEU A 442 -19.75 -22.73 -16.44
C LEU A 442 -19.77 -23.03 -17.95
N ASP A 443 -20.96 -23.34 -18.49
CA ASP A 443 -21.14 -23.70 -19.90
C ASP A 443 -20.98 -22.50 -20.86
N GLU A 444 -21.39 -21.30 -20.45
CA GLU A 444 -21.16 -20.06 -21.23
C GLU A 444 -19.67 -19.73 -21.29
N VAL A 445 -18.96 -19.84 -20.16
CA VAL A 445 -17.50 -19.67 -20.07
C VAL A 445 -16.78 -20.71 -20.95
N ALA A 446 -17.14 -21.99 -20.83
CA ALA A 446 -16.59 -23.06 -21.66
C ALA A 446 -16.83 -22.81 -23.16
N SER A 447 -18.04 -22.39 -23.53
CA SER A 447 -18.42 -22.09 -24.91
C SER A 447 -17.64 -20.90 -25.49
N ALA A 448 -17.43 -19.85 -24.71
CA ALA A 448 -16.63 -18.69 -25.11
C ALA A 448 -15.15 -19.07 -25.36
N ILE A 449 -14.55 -19.83 -24.44
CA ILE A 449 -13.17 -20.33 -24.59
C ILE A 449 -13.06 -21.23 -25.83
N LYS A 450 -14.00 -22.18 -26.00
CA LYS A 450 -14.06 -23.10 -27.15
C LYS A 450 -14.14 -22.35 -28.48
N LYS A 451 -15.01 -21.35 -28.57
CA LYS A 451 -15.15 -20.47 -29.75
C LYS A 451 -13.88 -19.68 -30.03
N PHE A 452 -13.16 -19.22 -29.01
CA PHE A 452 -11.89 -18.52 -29.18
C PHE A 452 -10.78 -19.45 -29.68
N CYS A 453 -10.60 -20.62 -29.05
CA CYS A 453 -9.58 -21.61 -29.41
C CYS A 453 -9.66 -22.08 -30.87
N ALA A 454 -10.87 -22.27 -31.39
CA ALA A 454 -11.12 -22.75 -32.76
C ALA A 454 -10.70 -21.76 -33.87
N ARG A 455 -10.28 -20.54 -33.53
CA ARG A 455 -9.93 -19.52 -34.52
C ARG A 455 -8.53 -19.72 -35.11
N PRO A 456 -8.34 -19.53 -36.43
CA PRO A 456 -7.02 -19.53 -37.05
C PRO A 456 -6.10 -18.42 -36.50
N TRP A 457 -4.81 -18.73 -36.35
CA TRP A 457 -3.85 -17.83 -35.72
C TRP A 457 -3.69 -16.49 -36.45
N HIS A 458 -3.81 -16.49 -37.78
CA HIS A 458 -3.68 -15.27 -38.58
C HIS A 458 -4.82 -14.27 -38.32
N GLU A 459 -6.06 -14.74 -38.13
CA GLU A 459 -7.19 -13.88 -37.75
C GLU A 459 -7.03 -13.32 -36.34
N VAL A 460 -6.59 -14.15 -35.40
CA VAL A 460 -6.39 -13.77 -34.00
C VAL A 460 -5.33 -12.67 -33.91
N LYS A 461 -4.19 -12.83 -34.60
CA LYS A 461 -3.17 -11.78 -34.70
C LYS A 461 -3.68 -10.49 -35.35
N LEU A 462 -4.50 -10.59 -36.41
CA LEU A 462 -5.02 -9.42 -37.10
C LEU A 462 -5.99 -8.63 -36.22
N GLN A 463 -6.91 -9.30 -35.50
CA GLN A 463 -7.91 -8.64 -34.67
C GLN A 463 -7.33 -8.04 -33.38
N TYR A 464 -6.29 -8.67 -32.81
CA TYR A 464 -5.72 -8.28 -31.51
C TYR A 464 -4.27 -7.80 -31.64
N HIS A 465 -3.93 -7.14 -32.75
CA HIS A 465 -2.57 -6.70 -33.09
C HIS A 465 -1.90 -5.77 -32.05
N GLN A 466 -2.69 -5.14 -31.18
CA GLN A 466 -2.24 -4.32 -30.06
C GLN A 466 -1.72 -5.13 -28.86
N ILE A 467 -2.05 -6.42 -28.77
CA ILE A 467 -1.60 -7.32 -27.71
C ILE A 467 -0.29 -7.97 -28.13
N LYS A 468 0.74 -7.89 -27.28
CA LYS A 468 2.04 -8.54 -27.56
C LYS A 468 1.84 -10.03 -27.78
N GLU A 469 2.41 -10.55 -28.87
CA GLU A 469 2.18 -11.92 -29.36
C GLU A 469 2.33 -12.99 -28.27
N LYS A 470 3.34 -12.85 -27.39
CA LYS A 470 3.56 -13.72 -26.21
C LYS A 470 2.29 -13.96 -25.38
N TYR A 471 1.49 -12.93 -25.11
CA TYR A 471 0.25 -13.08 -24.34
C TYR A 471 -0.88 -13.59 -25.23
N LEU A 472 -0.99 -13.06 -26.45
CA LEU A 472 -2.06 -13.39 -27.38
C LEU A 472 -2.08 -14.89 -27.74
N SER A 473 -0.90 -15.50 -27.95
CA SER A 473 -0.79 -16.92 -28.28
C SER A 473 -1.20 -17.86 -27.14
N GLU A 474 -1.23 -17.36 -25.90
CA GLU A 474 -1.48 -18.16 -24.70
C GLU A 474 -2.93 -18.10 -24.21
N TYR A 475 -3.82 -17.28 -24.79
CA TYR A 475 -5.18 -17.12 -24.26
C TYR A 475 -6.07 -18.35 -24.39
N CYS A 476 -5.94 -19.15 -25.46
CA CYS A 476 -6.67 -20.41 -25.59
C CYS A 476 -6.30 -21.39 -24.46
N PHE A 477 -5.00 -21.67 -24.30
CA PHE A 477 -4.48 -22.41 -23.14
C PHE A 477 -4.96 -21.80 -21.82
N SER A 478 -4.80 -20.49 -21.62
CA SER A 478 -5.02 -19.84 -20.32
C SER A 478 -6.49 -19.89 -19.91
N GLY A 479 -7.43 -19.72 -20.85
CA GLY A 479 -8.87 -19.86 -20.58
C GLY A 479 -9.24 -21.30 -20.20
N ALA A 480 -8.77 -22.28 -20.98
CA ALA A 480 -8.99 -23.69 -20.68
C ALA A 480 -8.32 -24.11 -19.36
N TYR A 481 -7.17 -23.53 -19.03
CA TYR A 481 -6.44 -23.76 -17.79
C TYR A 481 -7.19 -23.21 -16.57
N ILE A 482 -7.67 -21.96 -16.65
CA ILE A 482 -8.46 -21.37 -15.56
C ILE A 482 -9.72 -22.18 -15.29
N LEU A 483 -10.48 -22.54 -16.33
CA LEU A 483 -11.70 -23.34 -16.16
C LEU A 483 -11.38 -24.67 -15.46
N SER A 484 -10.37 -25.40 -15.96
CA SER A 484 -9.95 -26.69 -15.38
C SER A 484 -9.40 -26.55 -13.95
N LEU A 485 -8.69 -25.45 -13.64
CA LEU A 485 -8.16 -25.18 -12.30
C LEU A 485 -9.28 -24.85 -11.30
N LEU A 486 -10.27 -24.06 -11.70
CA LEU A 486 -11.39 -23.70 -10.84
C LEU A 486 -12.31 -24.91 -10.61
N GLU A 487 -12.77 -25.54 -11.70
CA GLU A 487 -13.70 -26.67 -11.66
C GLU A 487 -13.05 -27.95 -11.15
N ASN A 488 -11.94 -28.38 -11.75
CA ASN A 488 -11.28 -29.65 -11.41
C ASN A 488 -10.16 -29.47 -10.39
N GLY A 489 -9.58 -28.30 -10.21
CA GLY A 489 -8.55 -28.08 -9.18
C GLY A 489 -9.12 -27.64 -7.83
N TYR A 490 -10.10 -26.74 -7.82
CA TYR A 490 -10.63 -26.12 -6.60
C TYR A 490 -12.09 -26.51 -6.28
N GLU A 491 -12.69 -27.43 -7.05
CA GLU A 491 -14.08 -27.92 -6.86
C GLU A 491 -15.17 -26.84 -7.02
N PHE A 492 -14.95 -25.85 -7.90
CA PHE A 492 -16.01 -24.94 -8.34
C PHE A 492 -16.90 -25.58 -9.41
N THR A 493 -17.86 -26.39 -8.98
CA THR A 493 -18.86 -27.06 -9.81
C THR A 493 -19.97 -26.10 -10.28
N THR A 494 -20.86 -26.58 -11.16
CA THR A 494 -22.04 -25.82 -11.65
C THR A 494 -22.91 -25.22 -10.53
N GLU A 495 -22.93 -25.82 -9.34
CA GLU A 495 -23.75 -25.38 -8.19
C GLU A 495 -23.16 -24.15 -7.48
N ASN A 496 -21.84 -24.02 -7.42
CA ASN A 496 -21.15 -22.97 -6.67
C ASN A 496 -20.34 -22.01 -7.57
N TRP A 497 -20.20 -22.29 -8.87
CA TRP A 497 -19.47 -21.48 -9.86
C TRP A 497 -19.81 -19.98 -9.81
N LYS A 498 -21.10 -19.65 -9.66
CA LYS A 498 -21.60 -18.26 -9.61
C LYS A 498 -21.17 -17.47 -8.37
N ARG A 499 -20.50 -18.10 -7.41
CA ARG A 499 -19.85 -17.44 -6.27
C ARG A 499 -18.49 -16.83 -6.63
N ILE A 500 -17.95 -17.10 -7.83
CA ILE A 500 -16.70 -16.50 -8.31
C ILE A 500 -16.99 -15.17 -8.99
N HIS A 501 -16.36 -14.11 -8.49
CA HIS A 501 -16.35 -12.78 -9.09
C HIS A 501 -14.95 -12.48 -9.62
N PHE A 502 -14.81 -12.15 -10.91
CA PHE A 502 -13.52 -11.82 -11.50
C PHE A 502 -13.20 -10.33 -11.29
N LEU A 503 -12.20 -10.02 -10.47
CA LEU A 503 -11.91 -8.68 -9.97
C LEU A 503 -10.59 -8.13 -10.54
N GLY A 504 -10.64 -6.99 -11.24
CA GLY A 504 -9.45 -6.30 -11.74
C GLY A 504 -9.01 -5.19 -10.80
N LYS A 505 -9.80 -4.11 -10.75
CA LYS A 505 -9.70 -3.03 -9.77
C LYS A 505 -10.95 -3.01 -8.91
N ILE A 506 -10.79 -2.71 -7.62
CA ILE A 506 -11.91 -2.51 -6.69
C ILE A 506 -11.80 -1.06 -6.21
N GLY A 507 -12.67 -0.20 -6.74
CA GLY A 507 -12.48 1.25 -6.64
C GLY A 507 -11.27 1.69 -7.50
N SER A 508 -10.38 2.50 -6.92
CA SER A 508 -9.15 2.97 -7.59
C SER A 508 -7.97 2.01 -7.49
N SER A 509 -8.02 1.04 -6.56
CA SER A 509 -6.90 0.17 -6.20
C SER A 509 -6.90 -1.14 -6.98
N ASP A 510 -5.70 -1.65 -7.26
CA ASP A 510 -5.48 -2.94 -7.91
C ASP A 510 -5.72 -4.11 -6.92
N ALA A 511 -6.35 -5.18 -7.39
CA ALA A 511 -6.48 -6.41 -6.61
C ALA A 511 -5.17 -7.23 -6.69
N GLY A 512 -4.51 -7.40 -5.55
CA GLY A 512 -3.22 -8.09 -5.42
C GLY A 512 -2.70 -8.09 -3.99
N TRP A 513 -1.59 -8.76 -3.70
CA TRP A 513 -1.13 -8.96 -2.32
C TRP A 513 -0.53 -7.72 -1.63
N THR A 514 -0.13 -6.67 -2.38
CA THR A 514 0.68 -5.57 -1.82
C THR A 514 -0.06 -4.66 -0.85
N LEU A 515 -1.36 -4.40 -1.06
CA LEU A 515 -2.17 -3.59 -0.15
C LEU A 515 -2.40 -4.31 1.19
N GLY A 516 -2.72 -5.60 1.18
CA GLY A 516 -2.85 -6.41 2.38
C GLY A 516 -1.55 -6.54 3.17
N TYR A 517 -0.40 -6.59 2.48
CA TYR A 517 0.92 -6.50 3.10
C TYR A 517 1.12 -5.15 3.80
N MET A 518 0.80 -4.03 3.12
CA MET A 518 0.87 -2.70 3.72
C MET A 518 -0.08 -2.54 4.91
N LEU A 519 -1.32 -3.04 4.82
CA LEU A 519 -2.29 -3.04 5.93
C LEU A 519 -1.74 -3.78 7.16
N ASN A 520 -1.18 -4.98 6.98
CA ASN A 520 -0.56 -5.72 8.08
C ASN A 520 0.65 -4.99 8.68
N LEU A 521 1.44 -4.30 7.85
CA LEU A 521 2.52 -3.42 8.33
C LEU A 521 1.99 -2.20 9.10
N THR A 522 0.83 -1.64 8.74
CA THR A 522 0.27 -0.50 9.51
C THR A 522 -0.02 -0.87 10.97
N ASN A 523 -0.37 -2.12 11.28
CA ASN A 523 -0.52 -2.62 12.65
C ASN A 523 0.81 -2.65 13.44
N MET A 524 1.96 -2.69 12.75
CA MET A 524 3.29 -2.70 13.39
C MET A 524 3.82 -1.28 13.67
N ILE A 525 3.23 -0.28 13.05
CA ILE A 525 3.52 1.13 13.28
C ILE A 525 2.56 1.60 14.41
N PRO A 526 2.99 2.40 15.40
CA PRO A 526 2.06 2.99 16.36
C PRO A 526 1.00 3.88 15.69
N ALA A 527 -0.18 4.07 16.29
CA ALA A 527 -1.07 5.15 15.90
C ALA A 527 -0.53 6.48 16.43
N GLU A 528 -0.58 7.55 15.64
CA GLU A 528 -0.30 8.89 16.14
C GLU A 528 -1.58 9.51 16.74
N GLU A 529 -1.45 10.35 17.77
CA GLU A 529 -2.60 11.03 18.35
C GLU A 529 -3.22 11.99 17.32
N PRO A 530 -4.57 12.10 17.27
CA PRO A 530 -5.22 13.05 16.37
C PRO A 530 -4.71 14.48 16.64
N PRO A 531 -4.43 15.28 15.60
CA PRO A 531 -3.97 16.65 15.79
C PRO A 531 -5.00 17.42 16.63
N ALA A 532 -4.58 17.93 17.78
CA ALA A 532 -5.44 18.72 18.65
C ALA A 532 -5.54 20.17 18.14
N PRO A 533 -6.72 20.82 18.25
CA PRO A 533 -6.82 22.25 18.03
C PRO A 533 -5.99 23.02 19.08
N PRO A 534 -5.49 24.22 18.76
CA PRO A 534 -4.48 24.91 19.58
C PRO A 534 -4.95 25.30 20.99
N LEU A 535 -6.26 25.38 21.22
CA LEU A 535 -6.85 25.61 22.54
C LEU A 535 -7.68 24.40 22.97
N SER A 536 -7.63 24.07 24.27
CA SER A 536 -8.61 23.15 24.86
C SER A 536 -10.04 23.70 24.69
N TYR A 537 -11.06 22.82 24.68
CA TYR A 537 -12.46 23.25 24.57
C TYR A 537 -12.83 24.28 25.64
N GLY A 538 -12.41 24.07 26.90
CA GLY A 538 -12.65 25.02 27.99
C GLY A 538 -11.92 26.35 27.80
N SER A 539 -10.67 26.33 27.31
CA SER A 539 -9.91 27.54 26.98
C SER A 539 -10.54 28.33 25.84
N TYR A 540 -11.00 27.66 24.79
CA TYR A 540 -11.70 28.26 23.66
C TYR A 540 -13.00 28.94 24.09
N VAL A 541 -13.89 28.21 24.78
CA VAL A 541 -15.15 28.77 25.28
C VAL A 541 -14.89 29.93 26.25
N GLY A 542 -13.92 29.80 27.16
CA GLY A 542 -13.52 30.86 28.08
C GLY A 542 -13.04 32.14 27.37
N LEU A 543 -12.18 32.01 26.35
CA LEU A 543 -11.72 33.13 25.53
C LEU A 543 -12.85 33.79 24.74
N MET A 544 -13.73 33.00 24.11
CA MET A 544 -14.88 33.50 23.36
C MET A 544 -15.85 34.28 24.26
N VAL A 545 -16.15 33.76 25.45
CA VAL A 545 -16.98 34.46 26.45
C VAL A 545 -16.31 35.73 26.96
N LEU A 546 -15.02 35.67 27.31
CA LEU A 546 -14.26 36.83 27.80
C LEU A 546 -14.22 37.97 26.77
N CYS A 547 -13.85 37.68 25.52
CA CYS A 547 -13.82 38.69 24.46
C CYS A 547 -15.21 39.28 24.18
N SER A 548 -16.27 38.45 24.25
CA SER A 548 -17.66 38.91 24.11
C SER A 548 -18.07 39.85 25.25
N LEU A 549 -17.74 39.52 26.51
CA LEU A 549 -18.01 40.38 27.67
C LEU A 549 -17.23 41.70 27.62
N VAL A 550 -15.98 41.69 27.11
CA VAL A 550 -15.20 42.92 26.88
C VAL A 550 -15.87 43.79 25.82
N LEU A 551 -16.34 43.22 24.71
CA LEU A 551 -17.08 43.97 23.68
C LEU A 551 -18.38 44.58 24.24
N VAL A 552 -19.19 43.79 24.96
CA VAL A 552 -20.45 44.26 25.55
C VAL A 552 -20.20 45.37 26.58
N SER A 553 -19.21 45.21 27.46
CA SER A 553 -18.88 46.24 28.46
C SER A 553 -18.30 47.52 27.83
N VAL A 554 -17.50 47.43 26.77
CA VAL A 554 -17.03 48.58 26.00
C VAL A 554 -18.19 49.31 25.30
N ILE A 555 -19.16 48.58 24.73
CA ILE A 555 -20.37 49.15 24.12
C ILE A 555 -21.24 49.84 25.19
N LEU A 556 -21.45 49.23 26.34
CA LEU A 556 -22.20 49.82 27.46
C LEU A 556 -21.51 51.08 28.02
N LEU A 557 -20.19 51.07 28.17
CA LEU A 557 -19.41 52.24 28.59
C LEU A 557 -19.48 53.37 27.56
N ALA A 558 -19.38 53.05 26.27
CA ALA A 558 -19.56 54.04 25.21
C ALA A 558 -20.99 54.62 25.23
N TRP A 559 -22.01 53.77 25.35
CA TRP A 559 -23.42 54.17 25.46
C TRP A 559 -23.65 55.12 26.64
N LEU A 560 -23.16 54.78 27.84
CA LEU A 560 -23.24 55.63 29.04
C LEU A 560 -22.50 56.97 28.88
N LEU A 561 -21.39 57.00 28.14
CA LEU A 561 -20.65 58.23 27.85
C LEU A 561 -21.39 59.14 26.85
N PHE A 562 -22.10 58.56 25.87
CA PHE A 562 -22.96 59.29 24.94
C PHE A 562 -24.30 59.73 25.59
N HIS A 563 -24.84 58.93 26.52
CA HIS A 563 -26.09 59.22 27.24
C HIS A 563 -25.94 60.10 28.48
N LYS A 564 -24.77 60.72 28.72
CA LYS A 564 -24.65 61.72 29.81
C LYS A 564 -25.72 62.82 29.63
N PRO A 565 -26.66 62.97 30.57
CA PRO A 565 -27.72 63.97 30.42
C PRO A 565 -27.11 65.37 30.40
N LYS A 566 -27.64 66.27 29.57
CA LYS A 566 -27.25 67.70 29.52
C LYS A 566 -27.65 68.49 30.78
N CYS A 567 -28.06 67.82 31.85
CA CYS A 567 -28.54 68.38 33.09
C CYS A 567 -27.45 68.30 34.17
N LEU A 568 -26.47 69.20 34.10
CA LEU A 568 -25.67 69.74 35.24
C LEU A 568 -24.58 70.70 34.72
N GLN A 569 -24.98 71.71 33.95
CA GLN A 569 -24.10 72.85 33.68
C GLN A 569 -24.89 74.17 33.70
N LYS A 570 -24.71 74.90 34.82
CA LYS A 570 -25.25 76.21 35.26
C LYS A 570 -26.39 76.14 36.28
N GLY A 571 -26.19 76.86 37.40
CA GLY A 571 -27.17 76.98 38.48
C GLY A 571 -26.62 77.38 39.87
N VAL A 572 -25.46 78.04 39.98
CA VAL A 572 -25.03 78.76 41.20
C VAL A 572 -24.24 80.01 40.81
N VAL A 573 -24.93 81.13 40.68
CA VAL A 573 -24.79 82.32 41.56
C VAL A 573 -26.21 82.78 41.85
#